data_AF-F4P4V5-F1
#
_entry.id   AF-F4P4V5-F1
#
_cell.length_a   1.000
_cell.length_b   1.000
_cell.length_c   1.000
_cell.angle_alpha   90.00
_cell.angle_beta   90.00
_cell.angle_gamma   90.00
#
_symmetry.space_group_name_H-M   'P 1'
#
loop_
_entity.id
_entity.type
_entity.pdbx_description
1 polymer ?
#
loop_
_entity_poly.entity_id
_entity_poly.type
_entity_poly.pdbx_seq_one_letter_code
_entity_poly.pdbx_strand_id
1 'polypeptide(L)' 'MKLDDIMKEFIKHLEDLELLTTDAQLYKADEIWDRLLDLILELKQQNRIIMSSKYLND' A
#
# COMPACT_ATOMS: atom_id res chain seq x y z
N MET A 1 10.36 -2.46 2.56
CA MET A 1 9.93 -2.71 3.96
C MET A 1 9.57 -4.19 4.14
N LYS A 2 9.42 -4.68 5.38
CA LYS A 2 8.86 -6.02 5.56
C LYS A 2 7.37 -5.99 5.22
N LEU A 3 6.82 -7.14 4.81
CA LEU A 3 5.39 -7.28 4.52
C LEU A 3 4.51 -6.79 5.68
N ASP A 4 4.89 -7.12 6.92
CA ASP A 4 4.17 -6.70 8.13
C ASP A 4 4.11 -5.16 8.27
N ASP A 5 5.22 -4.47 7.97
CA ASP A 5 5.26 -3.00 8.06
C ASP A 5 4.37 -2.38 6.97
N ILE A 6 4.42 -2.92 5.74
CA ILE A 6 3.60 -2.44 4.62
C ILE A 6 2.11 -2.63 4.91
N MET A 7 1.72 -3.78 5.47
CA MET A 7 0.33 -4.05 5.82
C MET A 7 -0.19 -3.10 6.92
N LYS A 8 0.65 -2.78 7.91
CA LYS A 8 0.30 -1.80 8.96
C LYS A 8 0.09 -0.40 8.39
N GLU A 9 0.97 0.04 7.50
CA GLU A 9 0.87 1.36 6.87
C GLU A 9 -0.32 1.44 5.91
N PHE A 10 -0.59 0.36 5.18
CA PHE A 10 -1.76 0.25 4.30
C PHE A 10 -3.07 0.39 5.07
N ILE A 11 -3.22 -0.33 6.19
CA ILE A 11 -4.41 -0.24 7.06
C ILE A 11 -4.58 1.18 7.60
N LYS A 12 -3.51 1.78 8.10
CA LYS A 12 -3.55 3.15 8.63
C LYS A 12 -4.07 4.16 7.60
N HIS A 13 -3.62 4.07 6.35
CA HIS A 13 -4.07 4.97 5.30
C HIS A 13 -5.53 4.75 4.88
N LEU A 14 -6.05 3.52 5.00
CA LEU A 14 -7.48 3.26 4.83
C LEU A 14 -8.31 3.87 5.96
N GLU A 15 -7.84 3.78 7.21
CA GLU A 15 -8.47 4.46 8.36
C GLU A 15 -8.43 5.98 8.20
N ASP A 16 -7.30 6.54 7.73
CA ASP A 16 -7.17 7.96 7.44
C ASP A 16 -8.20 8.39 6.38
N LEU A 17 -8.41 7.61 5.30
CA LEU A 17 -9.42 7.87 4.27
C LEU A 17 -10.86 7.82 4.80
N GLU A 18 -11.17 6.89 5.70
CA GLU A 18 -12.49 6.79 6.33
C GLU A 18 -12.82 8.05 7.16
N LEU A 19 -11.81 8.66 7.78
CA LEU A 19 -11.95 9.89 8.54
C LEU A 19 -12.09 11.15 7.67
N LEU A 20 -11.76 11.08 6.36
CA LEU A 20 -11.84 12.22 5.42
C LEU A 20 -13.24 12.46 4.84
N THR A 21 -14.30 11.91 5.43
CA THR A 21 -15.71 11.94 4.94
C THR A 21 -16.37 13.33 4.84
N THR A 22 -15.62 14.44 4.99
CA THR A 22 -16.14 15.80 4.82
C THR A 22 -15.57 16.43 3.55
N ASP A 23 -16.43 16.90 2.64
CA ASP A 23 -16.11 17.45 1.29
C ASP A 23 -14.92 18.45 1.23
N ALA A 24 -14.55 19.06 2.35
CA ALA A 24 -13.43 20.01 2.45
C ALA A 24 -12.02 19.38 2.39
N GLN A 25 -11.89 18.05 2.33
CA GLN A 25 -10.58 17.37 2.42
C GLN A 25 -10.19 16.54 1.19
N LEU A 26 -10.81 16.79 0.03
CA LEU A 26 -10.52 16.07 -1.22
C LEU A 26 -9.03 16.04 -1.59
N TYR A 27 -8.33 17.16 -1.40
CA TYR A 27 -6.87 17.24 -1.66
C TYR A 27 -6.04 16.32 -0.74
N LYS A 28 -6.52 16.05 0.48
CA LYS A 28 -5.87 15.10 1.40
C LYS A 28 -6.17 13.66 1.01
N ALA A 29 -7.36 13.41 0.46
CA ALA A 29 -7.72 12.10 -0.04
C ALA A 29 -6.83 11.71 -1.22
N ASP A 30 -6.58 12.64 -2.16
CA ASP A 30 -5.64 12.42 -3.26
C ASP A 30 -4.23 12.05 -2.77
N GLU A 31 -3.70 12.79 -1.78
CA GLU A 31 -2.38 12.48 -1.21
C GLU A 31 -2.33 11.09 -0.56
N ILE A 32 -3.40 10.66 0.11
CA ILE A 32 -3.47 9.32 0.70
C ILE A 32 -3.59 8.24 -0.38
N TRP A 33 -4.34 8.49 -1.46
CA TRP A 33 -4.44 7.58 -2.58
C TRP A 33 -3.09 7.36 -3.28
N ASP A 34 -2.29 8.42 -3.45
CA ASP A 34 -0.95 8.30 -4.00
C ASP A 34 -0.04 7.41 -3.12
N ARG A 35 -0.09 7.58 -1.80
CA ARG A 35 0.69 6.75 -0.86
C ARG A 35 0.22 5.29 -0.86
N LEU A 36 -1.09 5.05 -0.95
CA LEU A 36 -1.64 3.69 -1.07
C LEU A 36 -1.18 3.02 -2.37
N LEU A 37 -1.10 3.77 -3.47
CA LEU A 37 -0.61 3.27 -4.75
C LEU A 37 0.85 2.80 -4.63
N ASP A 38 1.72 3.60 -4.00
CA ASP A 38 3.13 3.24 -3.78
C ASP A 38 3.26 1.95 -2.96
N LEU A 39 2.48 1.80 -1.88
CA LEU A 39 2.48 0.58 -1.07
C LEU A 39 2.03 -0.65 -1.86
N ILE A 40 1.00 -0.51 -2.72
CA ILE A 40 0.53 -1.60 -3.59
C ILE A 40 1.60 -2.00 -4.61
N LEU A 41 2.31 -1.03 -5.18
CA LEU A 41 3.40 -1.29 -6.13
C LEU A 41 4.56 -2.03 -5.43
N GLU A 42 4.89 -1.65 -4.20
CA GLU A 42 5.91 -2.36 -3.42
C GLU A 42 5.49 -3.81 -3.14
N LEU A 43 4.24 -4.05 -2.73
CA LEU A 43 3.71 -5.41 -2.53
C LEU A 43 3.79 -6.25 -3.82
N LYS A 44 3.41 -5.68 -4.95
CA LYS A 44 3.48 -6.36 -6.26
C LYS A 44 4.92 -6.73 -6.61
N GLN A 45 5.88 -5.85 -6.33
CA GLN A 45 7.29 -6.10 -6.58
C GLN A 45 7.85 -7.19 -5.66
N GLN A 46 7.51 -7.16 -4.36
CA GLN A 46 7.89 -8.22 -3.43
C GLN A 46 7.32 -9.57 -3.85
N ASN A 47 6.04 -9.62 -4.22
CA ASN A 47 5.42 -10.85 -4.71
C ASN A 47 6.11 -11.38 -5.98
N ARG A 48 6.47 -10.49 -6.92
CA ARG A 48 7.25 -10.89 -8.12
C ARG A 48 8.60 -11.50 -7.73
N ILE A 49 9.31 -10.91 -6.78
CA ILE A 49 10.61 -11.41 -6.31
C ILE A 49 10.45 -12.79 -5.66
N ILE A 50 9.45 -12.97 -4.79
CA ILE A 50 9.14 -14.24 -4.13
C ILE A 50 8.78 -15.33 -5.15
N MET A 51 7.93 -15.01 -6.12
CA MET A 51 7.55 -15.97 -7.16
C MET A 51 8.77 -16.33 -8.03
N SER A 52 9.57 -15.35 -8.43
CA SER A 52 10.77 -15.60 -9.24
C SER A 52 11.78 -16.47 -8.50
N SER A 53 11.98 -16.26 -7.19
CA SER A 53 12.87 -17.09 -6.38
C SER A 53 12.32 -18.50 -6.14
N LYS A 54 11.00 -18.66 -6.07
CA LYS A 54 10.36 -19.97 -5.92
C LYS A 54 10.55 -20.86 -7.16
N TYR A 55 10.48 -20.30 -8.37
CA TYR A 55 10.59 -21.07 -9.62
C TYR A 55 12.01 -21.21 -10.18
N LEU A 56 13.02 -20.57 -9.57
CA LEU A 56 14.44 -20.70 -9.95
C LEU A 56 15.21 -21.73 -9.12
N ASN A 57 14.60 -22.29 -8.08
CA ASN A 57 15.22 -23.28 -7.19
C ASN A 57 14.66 -24.71 -7.39
N ASP A 58 13.81 -24.92 -8.38
CA ASP A 58 13.28 -26.23 -8.83
C ASP A 58 14.00 -26.70 -10.10
#